data_AF-A0A4R0YBP2-F1
#
_entry.id   AF-A0A4R0YBP2-F1
#
_cell.length_a   1.000
_cell.length_b   1.000
_cell.length_c   1.000
_cell.angle_alpha   90.00
_cell.angle_beta   90.00
_cell.angle_gamma   90.00
#
_symmetry.space_group_name_H-M   'P 1'
#
loop_
_entity.id
_entity.type
_entity.pdbx_description
1 polymer ?
#
loop_
_entity_poly.entity_id
_entity_poly.type
_entity_poly.pdbx_seq_one_letter_code
_entity_poly.pdbx_strand_id
1 'polypeptide(L)' 'MQLAAAGTEEGARADWARLQRRAPELAGRSPVITKLEREGQPTLWRLRTGGFADQAAARAFCAQLREKSVNCIPVAG' A
#
# COMPACT_ATOMS: atom_id res chain seq x y z
N MET A 1 2.23 -6.27 -1.50
CA MET A 1 1.63 -5.29 -2.43
C MET A 1 1.92 -3.87 -1.96
N GLN A 2 2.04 -2.89 -2.87
CA GLN A 2 2.21 -1.46 -2.57
C GLN A 2 0.91 -0.71 -2.88
N LEU A 3 0.51 0.20 -2.01
CA LEU A 3 -0.74 0.97 -2.10
C LEU A 3 -0.47 2.45 -2.39
N ALA A 4 0.55 3.04 -1.77
CA ALA A 4 0.92 4.43 -1.98
C ALA A 4 2.42 4.66 -1.71
N ALA A 5 2.89 5.84 -2.07
CA ALA A 5 4.18 6.37 -1.63
C ALA A 5 3.99 7.86 -1.30
N ALA A 6 4.36 8.25 -0.07
CA ALA A 6 4.24 9.62 0.42
C ALA A 6 5.64 10.25 0.62
N GLY A 7 5.71 11.58 0.70
CA GLY A 7 6.96 12.28 1.01
C GLY A 7 7.36 12.22 2.49
N THR A 8 6.42 11.89 3.38
CA THR A 8 6.63 11.80 4.83
C THR A 8 5.98 10.54 5.40
N GLU A 9 6.41 10.14 6.60
CA GLU A 9 5.84 8.99 7.30
C GLU A 9 4.38 9.25 7.69
N GLU A 10 4.08 10.46 8.17
CA GLU A 10 2.74 10.90 8.54
C GLU A 10 1.80 10.86 7.33
N GLY A 11 2.30 11.26 6.14
CA GLY A 11 1.55 11.17 4.89
C GLY A 11 1.17 9.73 4.56
N ALA A 12 2.11 8.78 4.68
CA ALA A 12 1.84 7.37 4.46
C ALA A 12 0.82 6.80 5.47
N ARG A 13 0.88 7.22 6.73
CA ARG A 13 -0.12 6.85 7.76
C ARG A 13 -1.50 7.44 7.46
N ALA A 14 -1.56 8.70 7.05
CA ALA A 14 -2.81 9.36 6.67
C ALA A 14 -3.46 8.70 5.45
N ASP A 15 -2.66 8.30 4.46
CA ASP A 15 -3.14 7.55 3.31
C ASP A 15 -3.70 6.19 3.72
N TRP A 16 -3.02 5.46 4.62
CA TRP A 16 -3.56 4.21 5.13
C TRP A 16 -4.94 4.38 5.78
N ALA A 17 -5.10 5.37 6.66
CA ALA A 17 -6.39 5.64 7.29
C ALA A 17 -7.48 6.00 6.26
N ARG A 18 -7.12 6.75 5.21
CA ARG A 18 -8.03 7.09 4.10
C ARG A 18 -8.44 5.85 3.31
N LEU A 19 -7.49 4.96 3.02
CA LEU A 19 -7.72 3.72 2.29
C LEU A 19 -8.63 2.77 3.07
N GLN A 20 -8.41 2.62 4.39
CA GLN A 20 -9.28 1.78 5.22
C GLN A 20 -10.74 2.24 5.24
N ARG A 21 -11.00 3.55 5.15
CA ARG A 21 -12.37 4.08 5.04
C ARG A 21 -13.01 3.81 3.68
N ARG A 22 -12.21 3.73 2.62
CA ARG A 22 -12.68 3.54 1.24
C ARG A 22 -12.86 2.07 0.86
N ALA A 23 -11.98 1.21 1.37
CA ALA A 23 -11.94 -0.21 1.07
C ALA A 23 -12.04 -1.02 2.38
N PRO A 24 -13.26 -1.44 2.78
CA PRO A 24 -13.48 -2.31 3.93
C PRO A 24 -12.68 -3.62 3.87
N GLU A 25 -12.25 -4.04 2.69
CA GLU A 25 -11.38 -5.20 2.45
C GLU A 25 -9.99 -5.05 3.10
N LEU A 26 -9.60 -3.82 3.45
CA LEU A 26 -8.40 -3.51 4.25
C LEU A 26 -8.65 -3.61 5.76
N ALA A 27 -9.88 -3.85 6.21
CA ALA A 27 -10.17 -4.10 7.61
C ALA A 27 -9.44 -5.37 8.09
N GLY A 28 -8.88 -5.32 9.30
CA GLY A 28 -8.08 -6.42 9.86
C GLY A 28 -6.70 -6.61 9.24
N ARG A 29 -6.34 -5.85 8.20
CA ARG A 29 -4.97 -5.82 7.65
C ARG A 29 -4.15 -4.72 8.33
N SER A 30 -2.83 -4.91 8.34
CA SER A 30 -1.88 -3.92 8.84
C SER A 30 -1.11 -3.25 7.69
N PRO A 31 -0.80 -1.95 7.80
CA PRO A 31 0.12 -1.28 6.91
C PRO A 31 1.56 -1.69 7.23
N VAL A 32 2.39 -1.74 6.19
CA VAL A 32 3.84 -1.78 6.30
C VAL A 32 4.36 -0.51 5.64
N ILE A 33 4.89 0.40 6.46
CA ILE A 33 5.45 1.66 6.00
C ILE A 33 6.97 1.52 5.99
N THR A 34 7.60 1.79 4.86
CA THR A 34 9.05 1.64 4.69
C THR A 34 9.64 2.88 4.06
N LYS A 35 10.62 3.48 4.75
CA LYS A 35 11.44 4.57 4.22
C LYS A 35 12.29 4.06 3.05
N LEU A 36 12.34 4.84 1.98
CA LEU A 36 13.09 4.57 0.77
C LEU A 36 13.89 5.83 0.43
N GLU A 37 15.20 5.71 0.58
CA GLU A 37 16.17 6.74 0.24
C GLU A 37 16.96 6.29 -0.98
N ARG A 38 17.15 7.21 -1.93
CA ARG A 38 17.90 6.96 -3.16
C ARG A 38 18.70 8.21 -3.48
N GLU A 39 19.94 8.02 -3.90
CA GLU A 39 20.82 9.13 -4.25
C GLU A 39 20.20 9.98 -5.37
N GLY A 40 20.19 11.30 -5.18
CA GLY A 40 19.60 12.25 -6.13
C GLY A 40 18.06 12.25 -6.22
N GLN A 41 17.34 11.49 -5.39
CA GLN A 41 15.87 11.49 -5.36
C GLN A 41 15.33 11.88 -3.97
N PRO A 42 14.13 12.47 -3.89
CA PRO A 42 13.49 12.73 -2.61
C PRO A 42 13.24 11.42 -1.84
N THR A 43 13.34 11.51 -0.51
CA THR A 43 12.95 10.40 0.37
C THR A 43 11.47 10.08 0.17
N LEU A 44 11.16 8.79 0.03
CA LEU A 44 9.80 8.30 -0.09
C LEU A 44 9.46 7.36 1.06
N TRP A 45 8.22 7.41 1.49
CA TRP A 45 7.64 6.52 2.47
C TRP A 45 6.64 5.63 1.77
N ARG A 46 7.05 4.39 1.48
CA ARG A 46 6.23 3.41 0.76
C ARG A 46 5.23 2.78 1.71
N LEU A 47 3.95 2.88 1.37
CA LEU A 47 2.86 2.19 2.06
C LEU A 47 2.57 0.87 1.35
N ARG A 48 2.77 -0.24 2.05
CA ARG A 48 2.52 -1.61 1.60
C ARG A 48 1.50 -2.30 2.51
N THR A 49 0.91 -3.38 2.01
CA THR A 49 0.23 -4.38 2.84
C THR A 49 0.63 -5.78 2.36
N GLY A 50 0.63 -6.74 3.29
CA GLY A 50 1.17 -8.09 3.13
C GLY A 50 0.18 -9.18 3.56
N GLY A 51 0.69 -10.34 3.95
CA GLY A 51 -0.14 -11.48 4.38
C GLY A 51 -0.84 -12.19 3.22
N PHE A 52 -0.26 -12.16 2.03
CA PHE A 52 -0.74 -12.95 0.89
C PHE A 52 0.04 -14.26 0.82
N ALA A 53 -0.65 -15.35 0.50
CA ALA A 53 -0.01 -16.67 0.32
C ALA A 53 0.98 -16.68 -0.85
N ASP A 54 0.65 -15.96 -1.93
CA ASP A 54 1.47 -15.87 -3.14
C ASP A 54 1.22 -14.55 -3.91
N GLN A 55 1.90 -14.42 -5.05
CA GLN A 55 1.75 -13.25 -5.92
C GLN A 55 0.35 -13.18 -6.58
N ALA A 56 -0.30 -14.32 -6.85
CA ALA A 56 -1.63 -14.36 -7.45
C ALA A 56 -2.68 -13.81 -6.48
N ALA A 57 -2.61 -14.19 -5.20
CA ALA A 57 -3.44 -13.65 -4.13
C ALA A 57 -3.24 -12.14 -3.95
N ALA A 58 -2.00 -11.65 -4.02
CA ALA A 58 -1.72 -10.21 -3.98
C ALA A 58 -2.29 -9.47 -5.20
N ARG A 59 -2.25 -10.07 -6.40
CA ARG A 59 -2.83 -9.50 -7.63
C ARG A 59 -4.36 -9.47 -7.58
N ALA A 60 -5.00 -10.56 -7.15
CA ALA A 60 -6.44 -10.66 -7.00
C ALA A 60 -6.97 -9.62 -6.01
N PHE A 61 -6.29 -9.47 -4.86
CA PHE A 61 -6.65 -8.44 -3.89
C PHE A 61 -6.44 -7.02 -4.45
N CYS A 62 -5.37 -6.79 -5.22
CA CYS A 62 -5.18 -5.51 -5.90
C CYS A 62 -6.32 -5.22 -6.91
N ALA A 63 -6.82 -6.22 -7.63
CA ALA A 63 -7.95 -6.06 -8.54
C ALA A 63 -9.22 -5.61 -7.77
N GLN A 64 -9.53 -6.26 -6.64
CA GLN A 64 -10.65 -5.87 -5.78
C GLN A 64 -10.54 -4.41 -5.28
N LEU A 65 -9.34 -3.98 -4.88
CA LEU A 65 -9.11 -2.60 -4.45
C LEU A 65 -9.30 -1.58 -5.59
N ARG A 66 -8.91 -1.93 -6.82
CA ARG A 66 -9.08 -1.06 -7.98
C ARG A 66 -10.55 -0.80 -8.30
N GLU A 67 -11.43 -1.75 -8.06
CA GLU A 67 -12.89 -1.56 -8.17
C GLU A 67 -13.41 -0.49 -7.19
N LYS A 68 -12.72 -0.30 -6.07
CA LYS A 68 -12.97 0.78 -5.09
C LYS A 68 -12.18 2.06 -5.37
N SER A 69 -11.61 2.20 -6.58
CA SER A 69 -10.74 3.33 -6.95
C SER A 69 -9.54 3.50 -6.00
N VAL A 70 -9.03 2.38 -5.48
CA VAL A 70 -7.77 2.34 -4.73
C VAL A 70 -6.67 1.84 -5.68
N ASN A 71 -5.67 2.68 -5.89
CA ASN A 71 -4.50 2.31 -6.67
C ASN A 71 -3.63 1.34 -5.88
N CYS A 72 -3.10 0.35 -6.59
CA CYS A 72 -2.19 -0.63 -6.00
C CYS A 72 -1.27 -1.22 -7.07
N ILE A 73 -0.08 -1.61 -6.63
CA ILE A 73 0.95 -2.27 -7.43
C ILE A 73 1.26 -3.61 -6.78
N PRO A 74 1.05 -4.75 -7.47
CA PRO A 74 1.41 -6.06 -6.98
C PRO A 74 2.93 -6.23 -7.07
N VAL A 75 3.64 -5.62 -6.12
CA VAL A 75 5.05 -5.89 -5.87
C VAL A 75 5.17 -7.31 -5.30
N ALA A 76 5.97 -8.15 -5.97
CA ALA A 76 6.46 -9.38 -5.37
C ALA A 76 7.19 -9.00 -4.06
N GLY A 77 6.99 -9.81 -3.03
CA GLY A 77 7.72 -9.71 -1.77
C GLY A 77 9.20 -9.91 -2.03
#